data_AF-A0A820EC75-F1
#
_entry.id   AF-A0A820EC75-F1
#
_cell.length_a   1.000
_cell.length_b   1.000
_cell.length_c   1.000
_cell.angle_alpha   90.00
_cell.angle_beta   90.00
_cell.angle_gamma   90.00
#
_symmetry.space_group_name_H-M   'P 1'
#
loop_
_entity.id
_entity.type
_entity.pdbx_description
1 polymer ?
#
loop_
_entity_poly.entity_id
_entity_poly.type
_entity_poly.pdbx_seq_one_letter_code
_entity_poly.pdbx_strand_id
1 'polypeptide(L)'
;MIPEHFQNNGDRALEDVETLVNAMDTIRTIPEIESKTAGAYYRTVESIRGHMHQLQRDVEQLLLSIDPKSGTSNYGKIARLLSRLKNAKWMNRISPGAYDVSINRVTEELIQYFHELEDSLIKLDLSFKYPENVCKAQEIFDKIESLSVLERSVPELKKSKDEMIQRFLDYVQGNFKRIQDKFNLQDINVYQMKQDLKDLEQIKREYDNLHPACVFLRKHDFSDIKKLNDEIHDLEEKHKIEHEQETQRKFKIESELNGLKSIIQQFDNERRAKIDSNSNEYTNIDILRETLVKTEERLADQLESIQELQTKYNNTLHPLQSIKKEYESLLNTQDCSPEQISFLQEKRHNSIDSLNKIIEDKKNIISERQKNKQLYDFNNRFDASTADIALLYTSNCRKIANVRLKEIATDTYD
;
A
#
# COMPACT_ATOMS: atom_id res chain seq x y z
N MET A 1 12.28 -0.44 50.58
CA MET A 1 12.46 -1.43 49.48
C MET A 1 11.49 -1.24 48.33
N ILE A 2 10.18 -1.55 48.40
CA ILE A 2 9.28 -1.45 47.23
C ILE A 2 9.15 0.00 46.68
N PRO A 3 8.93 1.03 47.51
CA PRO A 3 8.85 2.42 47.02
C PRO A 3 10.15 2.92 46.37
N GLU A 4 11.31 2.53 46.93
CA GLU A 4 12.64 2.86 46.38
C GLU A 4 12.90 2.14 45.05
N HIS A 5 12.36 0.94 44.86
CA HIS A 5 12.50 0.18 43.61
C HIS A 5 11.73 0.85 42.47
N PHE A 6 10.53 1.36 42.74
CA PHE A 6 9.73 2.14 41.78
C PHE A 6 10.34 3.50 41.44
N GLN A 7 11.06 4.11 42.37
CA GLN A 7 11.78 5.37 42.13
C GLN A 7 13.05 5.17 41.28
N ASN A 8 13.76 4.04 41.45
CA ASN A 8 15.07 3.82 40.82
C ASN A 8 15.03 3.03 39.50
N ASN A 9 14.05 2.15 39.28
CA ASN A 9 14.04 1.23 38.12
C ASN A 9 13.09 1.62 36.97
N GLY A 10 12.37 2.75 37.08
CA GLY A 10 11.55 3.27 35.99
C GLY A 10 10.54 2.24 35.44
N ASP A 11 10.61 1.98 34.13
CA ASP A 11 9.68 1.08 33.43
C ASP A 11 9.85 -0.41 33.82
N ARG A 12 11.03 -0.82 34.30
CA ARG A 12 11.34 -2.23 34.65
C ARG A 12 10.83 -2.64 36.02
N ALA A 13 10.50 -1.66 36.88
CA ALA A 13 10.09 -1.94 38.25
C ALA A 13 8.84 -2.83 38.34
N LEU A 14 7.89 -2.72 37.41
CA LEU A 14 6.67 -3.53 37.41
C LEU A 14 6.91 -4.97 36.94
N GLU A 15 7.86 -5.19 36.04
CA GLU A 15 8.27 -6.51 35.53
C GLU A 15 9.10 -7.26 36.60
N ASP A 16 10.00 -6.54 37.27
CA ASP A 16 10.78 -7.05 38.40
C ASP A 16 9.85 -7.50 39.54
N VAL A 17 8.85 -6.68 39.86
CA VAL A 17 7.84 -6.98 40.89
C VAL A 17 6.94 -8.15 40.47
N GLU A 18 6.53 -8.27 39.20
CA GLU A 18 5.80 -9.43 38.70
C GLU A 18 6.58 -10.74 38.93
N THR A 19 7.87 -10.73 38.57
CA THR A 19 8.74 -11.89 38.70
C THR A 19 8.88 -12.32 40.17
N LEU A 20 9.03 -11.34 41.06
CA LEU A 20 9.11 -11.58 42.51
C LEU A 20 7.80 -12.15 43.05
N VAL A 21 6.65 -11.62 42.65
CA VAL A 21 5.35 -12.12 43.12
C VAL A 21 5.08 -13.54 42.60
N ASN A 22 5.39 -13.82 41.32
CA ASN A 22 5.28 -15.18 40.77
C ASN A 22 6.16 -16.19 41.53
N ALA A 23 7.38 -15.79 41.90
CA ALA A 23 8.27 -16.62 42.71
C ALA A 23 7.70 -16.84 44.12
N MET A 24 7.13 -15.80 44.74
CA MET A 24 6.47 -15.90 46.04
C MET A 24 5.25 -16.84 45.99
N ASP A 25 4.41 -16.72 44.96
CA ASP A 25 3.25 -17.60 44.76
C ASP A 25 3.67 -19.05 44.58
N THR A 26 4.73 -19.30 43.80
CA THR A 26 5.28 -20.64 43.56
C THR A 26 5.77 -21.28 44.86
N ILE A 27 6.53 -20.53 45.67
CA ILE A 27 7.05 -21.03 46.95
C ILE A 27 5.90 -21.30 47.95
N ARG A 28 4.85 -20.49 47.92
CA ARG A 28 3.68 -20.61 48.79
C ARG A 28 2.75 -21.78 48.43
N THR A 29 3.04 -22.54 47.36
CA THR A 29 2.38 -23.84 47.13
C THR A 29 2.73 -24.88 48.20
N ILE A 30 3.76 -24.63 49.02
CA ILE A 30 4.15 -25.47 50.16
C ILE A 30 3.37 -25.01 51.42
N PRO A 31 2.48 -25.84 52.00
CA PRO A 31 1.56 -25.43 53.07
C PRO A 31 2.23 -24.83 54.31
N GLU A 32 3.38 -25.37 54.72
CA GLU A 32 4.12 -24.87 55.89
C GLU A 32 4.69 -23.46 55.65
N ILE A 33 5.08 -23.16 54.42
CA ILE A 33 5.59 -21.83 54.04
C ILE A 33 4.42 -20.86 53.91
N GLU A 34 3.31 -21.30 53.29
CA GLU A 34 2.09 -20.51 53.16
C GLU A 34 1.63 -19.97 54.52
N SER A 35 1.46 -20.87 55.50
CA SER A 35 0.99 -20.56 56.85
C SER A 35 1.92 -19.58 57.57
N LYS A 36 3.24 -19.79 57.49
CA LYS A 36 4.23 -18.94 58.17
C LYS A 36 4.43 -17.58 57.50
N THR A 37 4.14 -17.45 56.21
CA THR A 37 4.42 -16.22 55.44
C THR A 37 3.17 -15.42 55.06
N ALA A 38 1.95 -15.90 55.40
CA ALA A 38 0.68 -15.29 54.99
C ALA A 38 0.58 -13.78 55.30
N GLY A 39 0.92 -13.37 56.52
CA GLY A 39 0.85 -11.96 56.92
C GLY A 39 1.90 -11.06 56.25
N ALA A 40 3.06 -11.60 55.87
CA ALA A 40 4.06 -10.85 55.10
C ALA A 40 3.62 -10.72 53.63
N TYR A 41 3.14 -11.81 53.04
CA TYR A 41 2.62 -11.86 51.68
C TYR A 41 1.47 -10.86 51.48
N TYR A 42 0.46 -10.87 52.37
CA TYR A 42 -0.67 -9.95 52.29
C TYR A 42 -0.23 -8.47 52.32
N ARG A 43 0.71 -8.11 53.21
CA ARG A 43 1.25 -6.74 53.28
C ARG A 43 2.01 -6.34 52.01
N THR A 44 2.76 -7.26 51.42
CA THR A 44 3.46 -7.02 50.14
C THR A 44 2.47 -6.75 49.01
N VAL A 45 1.44 -7.59 48.88
CA VAL A 45 0.37 -7.43 47.88
C VAL A 45 -0.36 -6.10 48.06
N GLU A 46 -0.74 -5.74 49.28
CA GLU A 46 -1.39 -4.45 49.58
C GLU A 46 -0.48 -3.26 49.26
N SER A 47 0.82 -3.35 49.51
CA SER A 47 1.78 -2.30 49.15
C SER A 47 1.87 -2.09 47.63
N ILE A 48 1.86 -3.18 46.86
CA ILE A 48 1.86 -3.12 45.38
C ILE A 48 0.55 -2.50 44.90
N ARG A 49 -0.59 -2.91 45.46
CA ARG A 49 -1.91 -2.34 45.16
C ARG A 49 -1.95 -0.83 45.45
N GLY A 50 -1.38 -0.38 46.56
CA GLY A 50 -1.27 1.04 46.91
C GLY A 50 -0.49 1.85 45.87
N HIS A 51 0.60 1.30 45.33
CA HIS A 51 1.36 1.96 44.24
C HIS A 51 0.59 2.00 42.92
N MET A 52 -0.19 0.97 42.60
CA MET A 52 -1.05 0.99 41.41
C MET A 52 -2.11 2.09 41.49
N HIS A 53 -2.77 2.25 42.64
CA HIS A 53 -3.70 3.36 42.84
C HIS A 53 -2.99 4.73 42.80
N GLN A 54 -1.72 4.80 43.21
CA GLN A 54 -0.94 6.03 43.04
C GLN A 54 -0.68 6.32 41.56
N LEU A 55 -0.23 5.34 40.77
CA LEU A 55 -0.02 5.48 39.34
C LEU A 55 -1.32 5.88 38.62
N GLN A 56 -2.45 5.28 39.01
CA GLN A 56 -3.77 5.67 38.52
C GLN A 56 -4.07 7.15 38.82
N ARG A 57 -3.90 7.59 40.08
CA ARG A 57 -4.10 8.98 40.47
C ARG A 57 -3.16 9.95 39.75
N ASP A 58 -1.92 9.55 39.51
CA ASP A 58 -0.94 10.36 38.78
C ASP A 58 -1.35 10.54 37.30
N VAL A 59 -1.90 9.48 36.68
CA VAL A 59 -2.46 9.55 35.33
C VAL A 59 -3.71 10.42 35.29
N GLU A 60 -4.65 10.23 36.22
CA GLU A 60 -5.87 11.05 36.33
C GLU A 60 -5.53 12.53 36.57
N GLN A 61 -4.55 12.84 37.42
CA GLN A 61 -4.09 14.22 37.63
C GLN A 61 -3.43 14.82 36.39
N LEU A 62 -2.66 14.03 35.64
CA LEU A 62 -2.09 14.48 34.37
C LEU A 62 -3.17 14.71 33.32
N LEU A 63 -4.22 13.89 33.29
CA LEU A 63 -5.40 14.11 32.44
C LEU A 63 -6.13 15.39 32.81
N LEU A 64 -6.38 15.64 34.10
CA LEU A 64 -6.99 16.89 34.57
C LEU A 64 -6.11 18.12 34.29
N SER A 65 -4.79 17.93 34.17
CA SER A 65 -3.85 19.01 33.80
C SER A 65 -3.79 19.29 32.30
N ILE A 66 -4.47 18.49 31.46
CA ILE A 66 -4.72 18.80 30.06
C ILE A 66 -5.78 19.91 30.04
N ASP A 67 -5.37 21.12 30.39
CA ASP A 67 -6.23 22.28 30.25
C ASP A 67 -6.41 22.55 28.73
N PRO A 68 -7.65 22.54 28.21
CA PRO A 68 -7.93 22.83 26.80
C PRO A 68 -7.37 24.18 26.33
N LYS A 69 -7.05 25.10 27.24
CA LYS A 69 -6.54 26.45 26.98
C LYS A 69 -5.03 26.61 27.12
N SER A 70 -4.33 25.74 27.84
CA SER A 70 -2.92 25.96 28.22
C SER A 70 -1.88 25.52 27.18
N GLY A 71 -2.29 24.77 26.15
CA GLY A 71 -1.46 24.44 24.98
C GLY A 71 -0.26 23.52 25.23
N THR A 72 0.10 23.23 26.48
CA THR A 72 1.23 22.35 26.83
C THR A 72 0.75 21.05 27.43
N SER A 73 0.15 20.21 26.60
CA SER A 73 -0.27 18.87 26.99
C SER A 73 0.90 17.89 26.87
N ASN A 74 1.31 17.25 27.97
CA ASN A 74 2.40 16.28 27.96
C ASN A 74 1.89 14.87 27.63
N TYR A 75 1.34 14.68 26.43
CA TYR A 75 0.80 13.40 25.97
C TYR A 75 1.85 12.29 25.99
N GLY A 76 3.14 12.62 25.82
CA GLY A 76 4.25 11.67 25.98
C GLY A 76 4.45 11.14 27.41
N LYS A 77 4.14 11.93 28.45
CA LYS A 77 4.10 11.42 29.84
C LYS A 77 2.91 10.49 30.05
N ILE A 78 1.74 10.83 29.52
CA ILE A 78 0.53 9.99 29.61
C ILE A 78 0.75 8.66 28.89
N ALA A 79 1.33 8.68 27.69
CA ALA A 79 1.66 7.48 26.92
C ALA A 79 2.56 6.53 27.72
N ARG A 80 3.61 7.06 28.35
CA ARG A 80 4.52 6.28 29.20
C ARG A 80 3.82 5.68 30.41
N LEU A 81 3.01 6.45 31.12
CA LEU A 81 2.28 5.94 32.28
C LEU A 81 1.21 4.91 31.91
N LEU A 82 0.53 5.10 30.79
CA LEU A 82 -0.39 4.10 30.23
C LEU A 82 0.33 2.81 29.84
N SER A 83 1.50 2.91 29.23
CA SER A 83 2.31 1.73 28.90
C SER A 83 2.71 0.96 30.17
N ARG A 84 3.13 1.68 31.23
CA ARG A 84 3.42 1.08 32.54
C ARG A 84 2.19 0.39 33.13
N LEU A 85 1.05 1.09 33.11
CA LEU A 85 -0.20 0.54 33.62
C LEU A 85 -0.57 -0.74 32.89
N LYS A 86 -0.53 -0.76 31.54
CA LYS A 86 -0.77 -1.94 30.71
C LYS A 86 0.14 -3.13 31.06
N ASN A 87 1.43 -2.86 31.31
CA ASN A 87 2.37 -3.90 31.71
C ASN A 87 2.06 -4.49 33.10
N ALA A 88 1.26 -3.82 33.93
CA ALA A 88 0.78 -4.32 35.21
C ALA A 88 -0.47 -5.22 35.10
N LYS A 89 -0.86 -5.68 33.90
CA LYS A 89 -2.04 -6.57 33.70
C LYS A 89 -2.01 -7.83 34.57
N TRP A 90 -0.82 -8.32 34.92
CA TRP A 90 -0.64 -9.46 35.81
C TRP A 90 -1.30 -9.29 37.17
N MET A 91 -1.50 -8.05 37.63
CA MET A 91 -2.15 -7.72 38.90
C MET A 91 -3.60 -8.22 39.00
N ASN A 92 -4.29 -8.41 37.88
CA ASN A 92 -5.63 -9.02 37.88
C ASN A 92 -5.63 -10.45 38.45
N ARG A 93 -4.48 -11.15 38.46
CA ARG A 93 -4.35 -12.47 39.10
C ARG A 93 -4.45 -12.40 40.62
N ILE A 94 -4.07 -11.26 41.20
CA ILE A 94 -3.93 -11.08 42.66
C ILE A 94 -5.08 -10.25 43.21
N SER A 95 -5.55 -9.26 42.44
CA SER A 95 -6.69 -8.42 42.76
C SER A 95 -7.58 -8.29 41.52
N PRO A 96 -8.47 -9.26 41.28
CA PRO A 96 -9.35 -9.27 40.10
C PRO A 96 -10.10 -7.95 39.93
N GLY A 97 -10.03 -7.37 38.73
CA GLY A 97 -10.75 -6.16 38.35
C GLY A 97 -10.08 -4.83 38.72
N ALA A 98 -9.07 -4.80 39.60
CA ALA A 98 -8.42 -3.54 39.99
C ALA A 98 -7.65 -2.89 38.84
N TYR A 99 -6.97 -3.70 38.01
CA TYR A 99 -6.31 -3.21 36.80
C TYR A 99 -7.33 -2.77 35.76
N ASP A 100 -8.36 -3.60 35.50
CA ASP A 100 -9.37 -3.33 34.47
C ASP A 100 -10.12 -2.01 34.75
N VAL A 101 -10.52 -1.76 36.00
CA VAL A 101 -11.17 -0.50 36.39
C VAL A 101 -10.27 0.71 36.15
N SER A 102 -8.97 0.58 36.48
CA SER A 102 -8.01 1.69 36.36
C SER A 102 -7.69 2.02 34.91
N ILE A 103 -7.44 1.00 34.08
CA ILE A 103 -7.10 1.20 32.66
C ILE A 103 -8.32 1.66 31.86
N ASN A 104 -9.51 1.12 32.15
CA ASN A 104 -10.75 1.49 31.45
C ASN A 104 -11.11 2.95 31.74
N ARG A 105 -11.05 3.39 33.00
CA ARG A 105 -11.36 4.78 33.35
C ARG A 105 -10.46 5.78 32.64
N VAL A 106 -9.15 5.54 32.63
CA VAL A 106 -8.18 6.40 31.91
C VAL A 106 -8.45 6.41 30.41
N THR A 107 -8.81 5.25 29.85
CA THR A 107 -9.13 5.11 28.43
C THR A 107 -10.41 5.87 28.08
N GLU A 108 -11.45 5.77 28.91
CA GLU A 108 -12.72 6.50 28.77
C GLU A 108 -12.51 8.01 28.86
N GLU A 109 -11.71 8.50 29.81
CA GLU A 109 -11.41 9.94 29.94
C GLU A 109 -10.67 10.48 28.69
N LEU A 110 -9.74 9.72 28.11
CA LEU A 110 -9.06 10.08 26.87
C LEU A 110 -10.00 10.09 25.65
N ILE A 111 -10.87 9.08 25.55
CA ILE A 111 -11.89 9.01 24.50
C ILE A 111 -12.86 10.19 24.63
N GLN A 112 -13.29 10.51 25.85
CA GLN A 112 -14.17 11.64 26.12
C GLN A 112 -13.52 12.97 25.71
N TYR A 113 -12.26 13.21 26.09
CA TYR A 113 -11.52 14.40 25.67
C TYR A 113 -11.38 14.48 24.14
N PHE A 114 -11.14 13.35 23.48
CA PHE A 114 -11.10 13.30 22.02
C PHE A 114 -12.46 13.70 21.40
N HIS A 115 -13.57 13.22 21.95
CA HIS A 115 -14.90 13.61 21.50
C HIS A 115 -15.21 15.09 21.74
N GLU A 116 -14.67 15.71 22.80
CA GLU A 116 -14.79 17.16 23.01
C GLU A 116 -14.06 17.97 21.93
N LEU A 117 -12.90 17.48 21.47
CA LEU A 117 -12.18 18.07 20.33
C LEU A 117 -12.97 17.88 19.02
N GLU A 118 -13.55 16.70 18.81
CA GLU A 118 -14.43 16.42 17.67
C GLU A 118 -15.64 17.35 17.64
N ASP A 119 -16.35 17.47 18.76
CA ASP A 119 -17.50 18.36 18.92
C ASP A 119 -17.12 19.82 18.66
N SER A 120 -15.94 20.23 19.13
CA SER A 120 -15.42 21.57 18.88
C SER A 120 -15.20 21.80 17.40
N LEU A 121 -14.66 20.81 16.67
CA LEU A 121 -14.47 20.87 15.22
C LEU A 121 -15.80 20.91 14.47
N ILE A 122 -16.77 20.07 14.85
CA ILE A 122 -18.09 19.99 14.22
C ILE A 122 -18.86 21.30 14.38
N LYS A 123 -18.69 21.99 15.51
CA LYS A 123 -19.31 23.30 15.77
C LYS A 123 -18.68 24.43 14.96
N LEU A 124 -17.49 24.25 14.38
CA LEU A 124 -16.89 25.25 13.50
C LEU A 124 -17.62 25.28 12.16
N ASP A 125 -18.15 26.44 11.79
CA ASP A 125 -18.59 26.68 10.42
C ASP A 125 -17.34 26.82 9.54
N LEU A 126 -16.95 25.71 8.90
CA LEU A 126 -15.81 25.64 8.00
C LEU A 126 -16.13 26.16 6.59
N SER A 127 -17.33 26.73 6.37
CA SER A 127 -17.68 27.28 5.07
C SER A 127 -16.73 28.40 4.71
N PHE A 128 -16.55 28.62 3.41
CA PHE A 128 -15.61 29.65 2.96
C PHE A 128 -15.98 31.07 3.44
N LYS A 129 -17.20 31.28 3.99
CA LYS A 129 -17.63 32.55 4.60
C LYS A 129 -16.81 32.95 5.83
N TYR A 130 -16.21 31.98 6.53
CA TYR A 130 -15.47 32.18 7.78
C TYR A 130 -14.06 31.57 7.67
N PRO A 131 -13.17 32.13 6.83
CA PRO A 131 -11.85 31.56 6.57
C PRO A 131 -10.95 31.47 7.81
N GLU A 132 -11.23 32.24 8.86
CA GLU A 132 -10.57 32.17 10.17
C GLU A 132 -10.84 30.86 10.92
N ASN A 133 -12.00 30.22 10.67
CA ASN A 133 -12.32 28.95 11.31
C ASN A 133 -11.45 27.80 10.80
N VAL A 134 -10.86 27.94 9.61
CA VAL A 134 -9.88 26.98 9.09
C VAL A 134 -8.62 26.94 9.98
N CYS A 135 -8.18 28.09 10.50
CA CYS A 135 -7.06 28.15 11.44
C CYS A 135 -7.41 27.54 12.80
N LYS A 136 -8.63 27.78 13.30
CA LYS A 136 -9.10 27.13 14.54
C LYS A 136 -9.21 25.62 14.38
N ALA A 137 -9.67 25.14 13.22
CA ALA A 137 -9.69 23.73 12.90
C ALA A 137 -8.28 23.13 12.90
N GLN A 138 -7.30 23.86 12.35
CA GLN A 138 -5.89 23.45 12.42
C GLN A 138 -5.43 23.29 13.87
N GLU A 139 -5.68 24.26 14.75
CA GLU A 139 -5.29 24.15 16.17
C GLU A 139 -5.91 22.92 16.86
N ILE A 140 -7.15 22.56 16.51
CA ILE A 140 -7.79 21.34 16.99
C ILE A 140 -7.09 20.10 16.42
N PHE A 141 -6.75 20.11 15.12
CA PHE A 141 -6.01 19.01 14.50
C PHE A 141 -4.59 18.84 15.08
N ASP A 142 -3.90 19.93 15.42
CA ASP A 142 -2.57 19.86 16.04
C ASP A 142 -2.67 19.19 17.42
N LYS A 143 -3.74 19.49 18.19
CA LYS A 143 -4.04 18.78 19.45
C LYS A 143 -4.36 17.31 19.22
N ILE A 144 -5.16 16.99 18.21
CA ILE A 144 -5.47 15.60 17.85
C ILE A 144 -4.21 14.85 17.42
N GLU A 145 -3.34 15.46 16.64
CA GLU A 145 -2.11 14.84 16.18
C GLU A 145 -1.16 14.59 17.35
N SER A 146 -1.11 15.49 18.33
CA SER A 146 -0.34 15.27 19.54
C SER A 146 -0.87 14.11 20.42
N LEU A 147 -2.12 13.68 20.24
CA LEU A 147 -2.68 12.46 20.84
C LEU A 147 -2.22 11.18 20.12
N SER A 148 -1.60 11.26 18.94
CA SER A 148 -1.19 10.08 18.15
C SER A 148 -0.26 9.14 18.91
N VAL A 149 0.57 9.68 19.81
CA VAL A 149 1.46 8.91 20.70
C VAL A 149 0.69 7.93 21.61
N LEU A 150 -0.61 8.17 21.83
CA LEU A 150 -1.50 7.33 22.63
C LEU A 150 -2.21 6.25 21.81
N GLU A 151 -2.17 6.27 20.48
CA GLU A 151 -2.90 5.32 19.61
C GLU A 151 -2.49 3.87 19.83
N ARG A 152 -1.23 3.61 20.20
CA ARG A 152 -0.76 2.26 20.57
C ARG A 152 -1.44 1.76 21.85
N SER A 153 -1.76 2.69 22.74
CA SER A 153 -2.39 2.41 24.03
C SER A 153 -3.92 2.44 23.95
N VAL A 154 -4.49 3.26 23.09
CA VAL A 154 -5.94 3.39 22.88
C VAL A 154 -6.20 3.40 21.37
N PRO A 155 -6.32 2.21 20.73
CA PRO A 155 -6.50 2.09 19.29
C PRO A 155 -7.76 2.78 18.74
N GLU A 156 -8.78 2.96 19.58
CA GLU A 156 -10.02 3.66 19.26
C GLU A 156 -9.76 5.10 18.80
N LEU A 157 -8.74 5.77 19.36
CA LEU A 157 -8.35 7.12 18.96
C LEU A 157 -7.92 7.20 17.50
N LYS A 158 -7.21 6.18 17.01
CA LYS A 158 -6.73 6.15 15.62
C LYS A 158 -7.91 6.14 14.64
N LYS A 159 -8.87 5.25 14.88
CA LYS A 159 -10.07 5.14 14.03
C LYS A 159 -10.84 6.47 14.01
N SER A 160 -11.10 7.05 15.18
CA SER A 160 -11.82 8.32 15.28
C SER A 160 -11.06 9.48 14.63
N LYS A 161 -9.72 9.49 14.72
CA LYS A 161 -8.85 10.47 14.03
C LYS A 161 -8.99 10.37 12.52
N ASP A 162 -8.86 9.18 11.95
CA ASP A 162 -8.92 8.96 10.50
C ASP A 162 -10.30 9.40 9.95
N GLU A 163 -11.38 9.04 10.64
CA GLU A 163 -12.74 9.47 10.28
C GLU A 163 -12.89 10.99 10.32
N MET A 164 -12.35 11.66 11.35
CA MET A 164 -12.42 13.10 11.49
C MET A 164 -11.63 13.84 10.40
N ILE A 165 -10.42 13.36 10.10
CA ILE A 165 -9.59 13.88 9.01
C ILE A 165 -10.34 13.76 7.68
N GLN A 166 -10.93 12.60 7.40
CA GLN A 166 -11.69 12.41 6.16
C GLN A 166 -12.88 13.36 6.06
N ARG A 167 -13.69 13.50 7.13
CA ARG A 167 -14.82 14.45 7.17
C ARG A 167 -14.37 15.88 6.90
N PHE A 168 -13.24 16.30 7.48
CA PHE A 168 -12.69 17.64 7.23
C PHE A 168 -12.26 17.82 5.76
N LEU A 169 -11.56 16.83 5.20
CA LEU A 169 -11.14 16.86 3.80
C LEU A 169 -12.34 16.92 2.84
N ASP A 170 -13.37 16.10 3.08
CA ASP A 170 -14.61 16.10 2.30
C ASP A 170 -15.30 17.48 2.36
N TYR A 171 -15.32 18.10 3.54
CA TYR A 171 -15.91 19.42 3.73
C TYR A 171 -15.12 20.51 2.98
N VAL A 172 -13.79 20.50 3.11
CA VAL A 172 -12.90 21.43 2.39
C VAL A 172 -13.03 21.26 0.88
N GLN A 173 -13.04 20.01 0.39
CA GLN A 173 -13.25 19.70 -1.03
C GLN A 173 -14.62 20.16 -1.53
N GLY A 174 -15.67 19.98 -0.72
CA GLY A 174 -17.00 20.52 -0.99
C GLY A 174 -17.00 22.05 -1.12
N ASN A 175 -16.26 22.77 -0.29
CA ASN A 175 -16.11 24.22 -0.42
C ASN A 175 -15.28 24.62 -1.64
N PHE A 176 -14.20 23.91 -1.97
CA PHE A 176 -13.47 24.14 -3.21
C PHE A 176 -14.37 23.95 -4.43
N LYS A 177 -15.23 22.93 -4.45
CA LYS A 177 -16.23 22.73 -5.49
C LYS A 177 -17.22 23.90 -5.54
N ARG A 178 -17.74 24.36 -4.40
CA ARG A 178 -18.64 25.53 -4.33
C ARG A 178 -17.98 26.82 -4.80
N ILE A 179 -16.72 27.06 -4.43
CA ILE A 179 -15.92 28.19 -4.91
C ILE A 179 -15.74 28.07 -6.41
N GLN A 180 -15.34 26.89 -6.90
CA GLN A 180 -15.19 26.61 -8.32
C GLN A 180 -16.50 26.85 -9.06
N ASP A 181 -17.64 26.37 -8.56
CA ASP A 181 -18.96 26.55 -9.17
C ASP A 181 -19.38 28.04 -9.15
N LYS A 182 -19.16 28.74 -8.03
CA LYS A 182 -19.52 30.17 -7.85
C LYS A 182 -18.69 31.09 -8.73
N PHE A 183 -17.40 30.79 -8.89
CA PHE A 183 -16.46 31.55 -9.71
C PHE A 183 -16.16 30.87 -11.04
N ASN A 184 -16.95 29.87 -11.44
CA ASN A 184 -16.82 29.26 -12.75
C ASN A 184 -17.24 30.31 -13.77
N LEU A 185 -16.24 30.96 -14.37
CA LEU A 185 -16.48 31.91 -15.44
C LEU A 185 -16.96 31.18 -16.70
N GLN A 186 -16.86 29.85 -16.79
CA GLN A 186 -17.47 29.12 -17.90
C GLN A 186 -19.00 29.26 -17.83
N ASP A 187 -19.64 29.53 -18.97
CA ASP A 187 -21.09 29.41 -19.13
C ASP A 187 -21.55 28.14 -18.39
N ILE A 188 -22.47 28.28 -17.43
CA ILE A 188 -22.97 27.17 -16.59
C ILE A 188 -23.34 25.97 -17.48
N ASN A 189 -23.85 26.25 -18.68
CA ASN A 189 -24.16 25.25 -19.68
C ASN A 189 -22.92 24.49 -20.19
N VAL A 190 -21.79 25.14 -20.41
CA VAL A 190 -20.54 24.50 -20.88
C VAL A 190 -19.95 23.57 -19.82
N TYR A 191 -20.00 23.95 -18.55
CA TYR A 191 -19.54 23.08 -17.46
C TYR A 191 -20.42 21.84 -17.34
N GLN A 192 -21.74 22.02 -17.36
CA GLN A 192 -22.69 20.91 -17.30
C GLN A 192 -22.55 19.99 -18.52
N MET A 193 -22.39 20.56 -19.72
CA MET A 193 -22.10 19.80 -20.95
C MET A 193 -20.80 18.99 -20.86
N LYS A 194 -19.76 19.50 -20.17
CA LYS A 194 -18.51 18.74 -19.95
C LYS A 194 -18.71 17.56 -18.99
N GLN A 195 -19.56 17.69 -17.98
CA GLN A 195 -19.88 16.57 -17.10
C GLN A 195 -20.70 15.52 -17.84
N ASP A 196 -21.74 15.94 -18.57
CA ASP A 196 -22.51 15.03 -19.43
C ASP A 196 -21.61 14.31 -20.44
N LEU A 197 -20.63 15.01 -21.02
CA LEU A 197 -19.69 14.42 -21.97
C LEU A 197 -18.85 13.32 -21.30
N LYS A 198 -18.39 13.52 -20.07
CA LYS A 198 -17.66 12.49 -19.31
C LYS A 198 -18.52 11.28 -19.03
N ASP A 199 -19.79 11.48 -18.67
CA ASP A 199 -20.72 10.39 -18.41
C ASP A 199 -20.97 9.57 -19.69
N LEU A 200 -21.17 10.23 -20.83
CA LEU A 200 -21.31 9.56 -22.13
C LEU A 200 -20.05 8.82 -22.55
N GLU A 201 -18.86 9.40 -22.33
CA GLU A 201 -17.58 8.72 -22.58
C GLU A 201 -17.35 7.54 -21.63
N GLN A 202 -17.88 7.58 -20.41
CA GLN A 202 -17.87 6.45 -19.50
C GLN A 202 -18.80 5.34 -19.98
N ILE A 203 -20.04 5.66 -20.37
CA ILE A 203 -20.98 4.68 -20.94
C ILE A 203 -20.36 4.01 -22.17
N LYS A 204 -19.71 4.78 -23.04
CA LYS A 204 -19.01 4.23 -24.21
C LYS A 204 -17.91 3.25 -23.81
N ARG A 205 -17.06 3.61 -22.84
CA ARG A 205 -16.00 2.70 -22.35
C ARG A 205 -16.58 1.42 -21.75
N GLU A 206 -17.64 1.51 -20.96
CA GLU A 206 -18.32 0.35 -20.40
C GLU A 206 -18.91 -0.55 -21.50
N TYR A 207 -19.52 0.04 -22.53
CA TYR A 207 -20.01 -0.67 -23.71
C TYR A 207 -18.88 -1.39 -24.48
N ASP A 208 -17.76 -0.70 -24.74
CA ASP A 208 -16.59 -1.27 -25.44
C ASP A 208 -15.99 -2.43 -24.62
N ASN A 209 -16.04 -2.35 -23.29
CA ASN A 209 -15.61 -3.41 -22.39
C ASN A 209 -16.54 -4.64 -22.42
N LEU A 210 -17.79 -4.51 -22.86
CA LEU A 210 -18.70 -5.66 -23.01
C LEU A 210 -18.50 -6.41 -24.33
N HIS A 211 -17.64 -5.91 -25.22
CA HIS A 211 -17.35 -6.57 -26.49
C HIS A 211 -16.87 -8.02 -26.27
N PRO A 212 -17.36 -9.02 -27.04
CA PRO A 212 -16.98 -10.42 -26.86
C PRO A 212 -15.47 -10.65 -26.83
N ALA A 213 -14.73 -9.98 -27.71
CA ALA A 213 -13.27 -10.01 -27.72
C ALA A 213 -12.64 -9.51 -26.40
N CYS A 214 -13.14 -8.42 -25.82
CA CYS A 214 -12.66 -7.88 -24.54
C CYS A 214 -13.03 -8.80 -23.35
N VAL A 215 -14.21 -9.41 -23.38
CA VAL A 215 -14.63 -10.41 -22.38
C VAL A 215 -13.75 -11.65 -22.47
N PHE A 216 -13.43 -12.10 -23.68
CA PHE A 216 -12.54 -13.24 -23.92
C PHE A 216 -11.14 -13.01 -23.35
N LEU A 217 -10.50 -11.85 -23.63
CA LEU A 217 -9.20 -11.53 -23.05
C LEU A 217 -9.20 -11.56 -21.52
N ARG A 218 -10.22 -11.00 -20.89
CA ARG A 218 -10.32 -10.99 -19.42
C ARG A 218 -10.52 -12.39 -18.82
N LYS A 219 -11.17 -13.31 -19.54
CA LYS A 219 -11.26 -14.73 -19.12
C LYS A 219 -9.90 -15.42 -19.14
N HIS A 220 -8.94 -14.89 -19.90
CA HIS A 220 -7.55 -15.35 -19.96
C HIS A 220 -6.60 -14.43 -19.15
N ASP A 221 -7.12 -13.67 -18.19
CA ASP A 221 -6.36 -12.78 -17.30
C ASP A 221 -5.64 -11.61 -17.97
N PHE A 222 -6.00 -11.26 -19.21
CA PHE A 222 -5.49 -10.08 -19.92
C PHE A 222 -6.45 -8.91 -19.79
N SER A 223 -5.95 -7.75 -19.32
CA SER A 223 -6.77 -6.52 -19.24
C SER A 223 -7.04 -5.89 -20.61
N ASP A 224 -6.13 -6.07 -21.55
CA ASP A 224 -6.18 -5.51 -22.89
C ASP A 224 -5.22 -6.27 -23.83
N ILE A 225 -5.39 -6.06 -25.14
CA ILE A 225 -4.58 -6.70 -26.18
C ILE A 225 -3.12 -6.28 -26.14
N LYS A 226 -2.80 -5.11 -25.57
CA LYS A 226 -1.43 -4.62 -25.48
C LYS A 226 -0.63 -5.50 -24.52
N LYS A 227 -1.18 -5.83 -23.35
CA LYS A 227 -0.52 -6.76 -22.41
C LYS A 227 -0.25 -8.13 -23.01
N LEU A 228 -1.21 -8.70 -23.75
CA LEU A 228 -1.01 -9.98 -24.43
C LEU A 228 0.12 -9.88 -25.48
N ASN A 229 0.15 -8.80 -26.27
CA ASN A 229 1.21 -8.59 -27.25
C ASN A 229 2.58 -8.38 -26.60
N ASP A 230 2.64 -7.62 -25.50
CA ASP A 230 3.86 -7.38 -24.74
C ASP A 230 4.39 -8.72 -24.18
N GLU A 231 3.53 -9.58 -23.62
CA GLU A 231 3.93 -10.90 -23.10
C GLU A 231 4.41 -11.85 -24.20
N ILE A 232 3.72 -11.87 -25.36
CA ILE A 232 4.18 -12.62 -26.54
C ILE A 232 5.57 -12.15 -26.97
N HIS A 233 5.76 -10.84 -27.09
CA HIS A 233 7.02 -10.24 -27.51
C HIS A 233 8.15 -10.54 -26.52
N ASP A 234 7.90 -10.40 -25.22
CA ASP A 234 8.90 -10.69 -24.18
C ASP A 234 9.33 -12.17 -24.18
N LEU A 235 8.39 -13.09 -24.43
CA LEU A 235 8.70 -14.52 -24.58
C LEU A 235 9.49 -14.80 -25.86
N GLU A 236 9.14 -14.16 -26.98
CA GLU A 236 9.87 -14.28 -28.26
C GLU A 236 11.32 -13.79 -28.11
N GLU A 237 11.54 -12.63 -27.49
CA GLU A 237 12.88 -12.07 -27.32
C GLU A 237 13.70 -12.89 -26.31
N LYS A 238 13.09 -13.35 -25.21
CA LYS A 238 13.76 -14.23 -24.25
C LYS A 238 14.21 -15.53 -24.91
N HIS A 239 13.34 -16.18 -25.68
CA HIS A 239 13.68 -17.42 -26.38
C HIS A 239 14.77 -17.20 -27.42
N LYS A 240 14.74 -16.09 -28.16
CA LYS A 240 15.79 -15.75 -29.11
C LYS A 240 17.16 -15.63 -28.43
N ILE A 241 17.23 -14.96 -27.27
CA ILE A 241 18.46 -14.85 -26.48
C ILE A 241 18.94 -16.21 -25.98
N GLU A 242 18.05 -17.02 -25.40
CA GLU A 242 18.39 -18.37 -24.89
C GLU A 242 18.87 -19.28 -26.03
N HIS A 243 18.18 -19.27 -27.17
CA HIS A 243 18.55 -20.07 -28.34
C HIS A 243 19.91 -19.64 -28.92
N GLU A 244 20.20 -18.33 -28.98
CA GLU A 244 21.50 -17.84 -29.43
C GLU A 244 22.63 -18.30 -28.49
N GLN A 245 22.42 -18.26 -27.17
CA GLN A 245 23.39 -18.75 -26.19
C GLN A 245 23.66 -20.24 -26.34
N GLU A 246 22.62 -21.07 -26.49
CA GLU A 246 22.80 -22.51 -26.68
C GLU A 246 23.45 -22.85 -28.03
N THR A 247 23.15 -22.07 -29.07
CA THR A 247 23.79 -22.22 -30.39
C THR A 247 25.29 -21.90 -30.32
N GLN A 248 25.67 -20.84 -29.59
CA GLN A 248 27.08 -20.49 -29.35
C GLN A 248 27.82 -21.58 -28.56
N ARG A 249 27.19 -22.15 -27.52
CA ARG A 249 27.75 -23.28 -26.75
C ARG A 249 27.97 -24.51 -27.62
N LYS A 250 26.97 -24.87 -28.43
CA LYS A 250 27.08 -25.96 -29.41
C LYS A 250 28.27 -25.74 -30.36
N PHE A 251 28.38 -24.55 -30.96
CA PHE A 251 29.48 -24.23 -31.87
C PHE A 251 30.86 -24.37 -31.20
N LYS A 252 30.98 -23.96 -29.94
CA LYS A 252 32.23 -24.12 -29.17
C LYS A 252 32.58 -25.60 -28.98
N ILE A 253 31.61 -26.43 -28.60
CA ILE A 253 31.82 -27.88 -28.43
C ILE A 253 32.20 -28.54 -29.76
N GLU A 254 31.52 -28.19 -30.86
CA GLU A 254 31.84 -28.69 -32.20
C GLU A 254 33.26 -28.29 -32.64
N SER A 255 33.70 -27.06 -32.32
CA SER A 255 35.06 -26.61 -32.60
C SER A 255 36.11 -27.38 -31.79
N GLU A 256 35.87 -27.60 -30.49
CA GLU A 256 36.71 -28.44 -29.61
C GLU A 256 36.82 -29.87 -30.17
N LEU A 257 35.69 -30.46 -30.55
CA LEU A 257 35.58 -31.82 -31.08
C LEU A 257 36.32 -31.99 -32.41
N ASN A 258 36.17 -31.02 -33.33
CA ASN A 258 36.91 -31.00 -34.59
C ASN A 258 38.43 -30.85 -34.38
N GLY A 259 38.84 -30.03 -33.39
CA GLY A 259 40.24 -29.92 -32.98
C GLY A 259 40.80 -31.25 -32.48
N LEU A 260 40.08 -31.93 -31.59
CA LEU A 260 40.47 -33.26 -31.08
C LEU A 260 40.55 -34.30 -32.20
N LYS A 261 39.57 -34.35 -33.10
CA LYS A 261 39.58 -35.25 -34.27
C LYS A 261 40.80 -35.01 -35.15
N SER A 262 41.16 -33.75 -35.40
CA SER A 262 42.34 -33.39 -36.19
C SER A 262 43.65 -33.87 -35.54
N ILE A 263 43.81 -33.66 -34.23
CA ILE A 263 44.99 -34.11 -33.47
C ILE A 263 45.12 -35.63 -33.49
N ILE A 264 44.02 -36.35 -33.22
CA ILE A 264 44.01 -37.83 -33.23
C ILE A 264 44.35 -38.35 -34.63
N GLN A 265 43.80 -37.74 -35.68
CA GLN A 265 44.09 -38.13 -37.06
C GLN A 265 45.55 -37.88 -37.45
N GLN A 266 46.14 -36.75 -37.05
CA GLN A 266 47.56 -36.46 -37.25
C GLN A 266 48.43 -37.52 -36.56
N PHE A 267 48.13 -37.84 -35.31
CA PHE A 267 48.85 -38.85 -34.55
C PHE A 267 48.76 -40.24 -35.19
N ASP A 268 47.56 -40.67 -35.62
CA ASP A 268 47.38 -41.96 -36.28
C ASP A 268 48.14 -42.04 -37.62
N ASN A 269 48.27 -40.92 -38.34
CA ASN A 269 49.08 -40.84 -39.56
C ASN A 269 50.58 -40.94 -39.27
N GLU A 270 51.08 -40.23 -38.26
CA GLU A 270 52.48 -40.28 -37.82
C GLU A 270 52.88 -41.68 -37.33
N ARG A 271 51.99 -42.34 -36.59
CA ARG A 271 52.17 -43.72 -36.12
C ARG A 271 52.32 -44.69 -37.28
N ARG A 272 51.49 -44.58 -38.32
CA ARG A 272 51.60 -45.41 -39.54
C ARG A 272 52.92 -45.20 -40.27
N ALA A 273 53.54 -44.03 -40.14
CA ALA A 273 54.82 -43.72 -40.78
C ALA A 273 56.05 -44.27 -39.99
N LYS A 274 55.90 -44.60 -38.71
CA LYS A 274 56.98 -45.11 -37.81
C LYS A 274 56.70 -46.57 -37.41
N ILE A 275 57.01 -47.53 -38.29
CA ILE A 275 56.63 -48.94 -38.13
C ILE A 275 57.54 -49.75 -37.17
N ASP A 276 58.71 -49.25 -36.75
CA ASP A 276 59.75 -50.12 -36.12
C ASP A 276 60.09 -49.89 -34.63
N SER A 277 59.37 -49.04 -33.89
CA SER A 277 59.68 -48.79 -32.47
C SER A 277 58.62 -49.35 -31.51
N ASN A 278 58.94 -50.50 -30.93
CA ASN A 278 58.30 -51.08 -29.74
C ASN A 278 58.53 -50.13 -28.55
N SER A 279 57.60 -49.22 -28.25
CA SER A 279 57.58 -48.52 -26.97
C SER A 279 56.17 -48.45 -26.40
N ASN A 280 56.06 -48.79 -25.11
CA ASN A 280 54.87 -48.70 -24.25
C ASN A 280 54.52 -47.24 -23.89
N GLU A 281 54.77 -46.28 -24.78
CA GLU A 281 54.87 -44.84 -24.45
C GLU A 281 53.59 -44.05 -24.78
N TYR A 282 52.45 -44.74 -24.94
CA TYR A 282 51.26 -44.17 -25.59
C TYR A 282 50.08 -43.88 -24.66
N THR A 283 50.32 -43.66 -23.36
CA THR A 283 49.25 -43.32 -22.41
C THR A 283 48.50 -42.03 -22.79
N ASN A 284 49.12 -41.12 -23.54
CA ASN A 284 48.54 -39.83 -23.92
C ASN A 284 47.47 -39.92 -25.04
N ILE A 285 47.54 -40.89 -25.96
CA ILE A 285 46.55 -41.00 -27.03
C ILE A 285 45.23 -41.59 -26.54
N ASP A 286 45.29 -42.50 -25.57
CA ASP A 286 44.11 -43.07 -24.94
C ASP A 286 43.35 -42.00 -24.13
N ILE A 287 44.07 -41.10 -23.46
CA ILE A 287 43.49 -39.92 -22.79
C ILE A 287 42.78 -39.00 -23.80
N LEU A 288 43.37 -38.76 -24.98
CA LEU A 288 42.74 -37.95 -26.03
C LEU A 288 41.47 -38.60 -26.60
N ARG A 289 41.48 -39.92 -26.78
CA ARG A 289 40.32 -40.68 -27.23
C ARG A 289 39.20 -40.68 -26.18
N GLU A 290 39.54 -40.82 -24.90
CA GLU A 290 38.57 -40.67 -23.80
C GLU A 290 37.99 -39.25 -23.75
N THR A 291 38.83 -38.23 -23.96
CA THR A 291 38.39 -36.83 -24.02
C THR A 291 37.47 -36.58 -25.21
N LEU A 292 37.72 -37.21 -26.36
CA LEU A 292 36.84 -37.14 -27.54
C LEU A 292 35.45 -37.70 -27.21
N VAL A 293 35.37 -38.88 -26.61
CA VAL A 293 34.08 -39.51 -26.23
C VAL A 293 33.31 -38.61 -25.26
N LYS A 294 33.97 -38.07 -24.22
CA LYS A 294 33.33 -37.12 -23.29
C LYS A 294 32.85 -35.84 -23.97
N THR A 295 33.54 -35.39 -25.02
CA THR A 295 33.14 -34.19 -25.78
C THR A 295 31.96 -34.49 -26.72
N GLU A 296 31.88 -35.71 -27.26
CA GLU A 296 30.74 -36.20 -28.03
C GLU A 296 29.49 -36.35 -27.14
N GLU A 297 29.63 -36.86 -25.91
CA GLU A 297 28.56 -36.90 -24.90
C GLU A 297 28.08 -35.49 -24.56
N ARG A 298 29.00 -34.55 -24.27
CA ARG A 298 28.65 -33.13 -24.04
C ARG A 298 27.90 -32.50 -25.21
N LEU A 299 28.23 -32.86 -26.45
CA LEU A 299 27.51 -32.37 -27.63
C LEU A 299 26.10 -32.95 -27.71
N ALA A 300 25.92 -34.23 -27.37
CA ALA A 300 24.60 -34.86 -27.32
C ALA A 300 23.71 -34.21 -26.26
N ASP A 301 24.21 -34.02 -25.04
CA ASP A 301 23.51 -33.33 -23.95
C ASP A 301 23.09 -31.90 -24.37
N GLN A 302 23.98 -31.20 -25.09
CA GLN A 302 23.72 -29.85 -25.59
C GLN A 302 22.60 -29.84 -26.65
N LEU A 303 22.52 -30.86 -27.50
CA LEU A 303 21.45 -31.00 -28.49
C LEU A 303 20.10 -31.30 -27.83
N GLU A 304 20.10 -32.15 -26.80
CA GLU A 304 18.91 -32.43 -26.00
C GLU A 304 18.39 -31.17 -25.30
N SER A 305 19.29 -30.38 -24.69
CA SER A 305 18.93 -29.10 -24.07
C SER A 305 18.28 -28.11 -25.04
N ILE A 306 18.78 -28.03 -26.29
CA ILE A 306 18.16 -27.18 -27.33
C ILE A 306 16.75 -27.68 -27.68
N GLN A 307 16.55 -29.00 -27.78
CA GLN A 307 15.22 -29.57 -28.06
C GLN A 307 14.24 -29.30 -26.91
N GLU A 308 14.68 -29.47 -25.66
CA GLU A 308 13.86 -29.15 -24.49
C GLU A 308 13.44 -27.68 -24.46
N LEU A 309 14.35 -26.76 -24.78
CA LEU A 309 14.04 -25.33 -24.88
C LEU A 309 13.00 -25.05 -25.97
N GLN A 310 13.12 -25.67 -27.15
CA GLN A 310 12.14 -25.52 -28.23
C GLN A 310 10.76 -26.06 -27.82
N THR A 311 10.70 -27.22 -27.16
CA THR A 311 9.45 -27.78 -26.66
C THR A 311 8.82 -26.89 -25.59
N LYS A 312 9.62 -26.40 -24.65
CA LYS A 312 9.18 -25.46 -23.61
C LYS A 312 8.61 -24.19 -24.22
N TYR A 313 9.32 -23.60 -25.17
CA TYR A 313 8.89 -22.39 -25.89
C TYR A 313 7.57 -22.60 -26.63
N ASN A 314 7.44 -23.69 -27.39
CA ASN A 314 6.21 -24.03 -28.10
C ASN A 314 5.03 -24.20 -27.14
N ASN A 315 5.25 -24.86 -26.00
CA ASN A 315 4.22 -25.08 -24.99
C ASN A 315 3.76 -23.79 -24.32
N THR A 316 4.60 -22.75 -24.24
CA THR A 316 4.24 -21.45 -23.66
C THR A 316 3.68 -20.45 -24.68
N LEU A 317 4.26 -20.39 -25.88
CA LEU A 317 3.90 -19.39 -26.89
C LEU A 317 2.63 -19.76 -27.65
N HIS A 318 2.46 -21.04 -28.00
CA HIS A 318 1.34 -21.49 -28.81
C HIS A 318 -0.03 -21.19 -28.16
N PRO A 319 -0.24 -21.37 -26.84
CA PRO A 319 -1.47 -20.94 -26.18
C PRO A 319 -1.72 -19.44 -26.34
N LEU A 320 -0.72 -18.58 -26.11
CA LEU A 320 -0.86 -17.13 -26.21
C LEU A 320 -1.18 -16.67 -27.64
N GLN A 321 -0.53 -17.27 -28.64
CA GLN A 321 -0.84 -17.00 -30.05
C GLN A 321 -2.25 -17.48 -30.42
N SER A 322 -2.73 -18.57 -29.81
CA SER A 322 -4.08 -19.08 -30.03
C SER A 322 -5.13 -18.13 -29.45
N ILE A 323 -4.88 -17.64 -28.23
CA ILE A 323 -5.70 -16.59 -27.59
C ILE A 323 -5.73 -15.33 -28.47
N LYS A 324 -4.59 -14.89 -28.99
CA LYS A 324 -4.51 -13.72 -29.87
C LYS A 324 -5.34 -13.90 -31.14
N LYS A 325 -5.21 -15.05 -31.82
CA LYS A 325 -5.99 -15.36 -33.03
C LYS A 325 -7.49 -15.40 -32.76
N GLU A 326 -7.91 -16.00 -31.65
CA GLU A 326 -9.31 -16.04 -31.26
C GLU A 326 -9.85 -14.65 -30.92
N TYR A 327 -9.08 -13.83 -30.19
CA TYR A 327 -9.39 -12.42 -29.95
C TYR A 327 -9.60 -11.64 -31.26
N GLU A 328 -8.70 -11.76 -32.22
CA GLU A 328 -8.80 -11.10 -33.52
C GLU A 328 -10.02 -11.58 -34.32
N SER A 329 -10.36 -12.87 -34.21
CA SER A 329 -11.57 -13.41 -34.85
C SER A 329 -12.85 -12.83 -34.25
N LEU A 330 -12.90 -12.70 -32.92
CA LEU A 330 -14.01 -12.11 -32.19
C LEU A 330 -14.09 -10.59 -32.37
N LEU A 331 -12.99 -9.92 -32.70
CA LEU A 331 -13.00 -8.48 -32.97
C LEU A 331 -13.67 -8.17 -34.32
N ASN A 332 -13.56 -9.09 -35.27
CA ASN A 332 -14.12 -8.95 -36.61
C ASN A 332 -15.59 -9.36 -36.72
N THR A 333 -16.19 -9.94 -35.67
CA THR A 333 -17.64 -10.19 -35.65
C THR A 333 -18.35 -8.86 -35.52
N GLN A 334 -18.99 -8.44 -36.61
CA GLN A 334 -19.62 -7.12 -36.75
C GLN A 334 -20.94 -6.99 -35.95
N ASP A 335 -21.43 -8.10 -35.40
CA ASP A 335 -22.70 -8.16 -34.67
C ASP A 335 -22.49 -7.75 -33.20
N CYS A 336 -23.30 -6.78 -32.74
CA CYS A 336 -23.38 -6.42 -31.33
C CYS A 336 -23.85 -7.62 -30.50
N SER A 337 -23.19 -7.88 -29.37
CA SER A 337 -23.64 -8.92 -28.46
C SER A 337 -25.00 -8.56 -27.83
N PRO A 338 -25.83 -9.55 -27.44
CA PRO A 338 -27.08 -9.30 -26.72
C PRO A 338 -26.87 -8.46 -25.45
N GLU A 339 -25.77 -8.67 -24.74
CA GLU A 339 -25.40 -7.91 -23.54
C GLU A 339 -25.08 -6.45 -23.88
N GLN A 340 -24.37 -6.19 -24.98
CA GLN A 340 -24.09 -4.85 -25.46
C GLN A 340 -25.37 -4.10 -25.85
N ILE A 341 -26.32 -4.79 -26.50
CA ILE A 341 -27.63 -4.24 -26.84
C ILE A 341 -28.43 -3.91 -25.57
N SER A 342 -28.50 -4.85 -24.64
CA SER A 342 -29.22 -4.67 -23.37
C SER A 342 -28.64 -3.52 -22.53
N PHE A 343 -27.32 -3.40 -22.48
CA PHE A 343 -26.63 -2.31 -21.78
C PHE A 343 -26.97 -0.93 -22.35
N LEU A 344 -26.93 -0.77 -23.68
CA LEU A 344 -27.31 0.50 -24.30
C LEU A 344 -28.78 0.85 -24.04
N GLN A 345 -29.68 -0.13 -24.11
CA GLN A 345 -31.10 0.08 -23.82
C GLN A 345 -31.33 0.53 -22.37
N GLU A 346 -30.64 -0.09 -21.40
CA GLU A 346 -30.67 0.33 -19.99
C GLU A 346 -30.21 1.78 -19.80
N LYS A 347 -29.15 2.16 -20.52
CA LYS A 347 -28.62 3.54 -20.54
C LYS A 347 -29.41 4.49 -21.45
N ARG A 348 -30.56 4.06 -22.00
CA ARG A 348 -31.45 4.85 -22.86
C ARG A 348 -30.82 5.31 -24.18
N HIS A 349 -29.93 4.49 -24.74
CA HIS A 349 -29.34 4.70 -26.05
C HIS A 349 -29.79 3.60 -27.02
N ASN A 350 -30.18 3.99 -28.23
CA ASN A 350 -30.72 3.06 -29.23
C ASN A 350 -29.64 2.27 -29.98
N SER A 351 -28.44 2.83 -30.09
CA SER A 351 -27.29 2.21 -30.76
C SER A 351 -25.98 2.90 -30.34
N ILE A 352 -24.85 2.23 -30.58
CA ILE A 352 -23.52 2.80 -30.37
C ILE A 352 -23.25 3.99 -31.29
N ASP A 353 -23.75 3.96 -32.53
CA ASP A 353 -23.64 5.08 -33.47
C ASP A 353 -24.39 6.32 -32.98
N SER A 354 -25.57 6.12 -32.38
CA SER A 354 -26.33 7.20 -31.74
C SER A 354 -25.55 7.81 -30.58
N LEU A 355 -24.96 6.99 -29.71
CA LEU A 355 -24.11 7.45 -28.60
C LEU A 355 -22.89 8.23 -29.10
N ASN A 356 -22.16 7.69 -30.10
CA ASN A 356 -21.00 8.34 -30.71
C ASN A 356 -21.37 9.69 -31.32
N LYS A 357 -22.51 9.77 -32.01
CA LYS A 357 -23.03 11.02 -32.58
C LYS A 357 -23.31 12.05 -31.48
N ILE A 358 -23.98 11.66 -30.39
CA ILE A 358 -24.26 12.56 -29.25
C ILE A 358 -22.97 13.08 -28.61
N ILE A 359 -21.96 12.21 -28.45
CA ILE A 359 -20.64 12.58 -27.94
C ILE A 359 -19.98 13.64 -28.84
N GLU A 360 -19.99 13.41 -30.15
CA GLU A 360 -19.37 14.31 -31.13
C GLU A 360 -20.11 15.66 -31.22
N ASP A 361 -21.44 15.64 -31.27
CA ASP A 361 -22.27 16.85 -31.26
C ASP A 361 -22.00 17.69 -29.99
N LYS A 362 -21.91 17.06 -28.81
CA LYS A 362 -21.56 17.76 -27.57
C LYS A 362 -20.14 18.34 -27.59
N LYS A 363 -19.15 17.61 -28.12
CA LYS A 363 -17.77 18.11 -28.29
C LYS A 363 -17.74 19.36 -29.16
N ASN A 364 -18.47 19.34 -30.27
CA ASN A 364 -18.55 20.47 -31.20
C ASN A 364 -19.21 21.69 -30.54
N ILE A 365 -20.34 21.51 -29.86
CA ILE A 365 -21.03 22.61 -29.14
C ILE A 365 -20.12 23.22 -28.06
N ILE A 366 -19.42 22.40 -27.27
CA ILE A 366 -18.47 22.87 -26.25
C ILE A 366 -17.35 23.69 -26.91
N SER A 367 -16.79 23.19 -28.02
CA SER A 367 -15.71 23.87 -28.77
C SER A 367 -16.16 25.21 -29.33
N GLU A 368 -17.35 25.28 -29.95
CA GLU A 368 -17.93 26.53 -30.47
C GLU A 368 -18.19 27.55 -29.37
N ARG A 369 -18.81 27.15 -28.25
CA ARG A 369 -19.05 28.06 -27.12
C ARG A 369 -17.75 28.56 -26.48
N GLN A 370 -16.70 27.74 -26.47
CA GLN A 370 -15.38 28.15 -26.01
C GLN A 370 -14.62 29.04 -27.01
N LYS A 371 -14.95 29.00 -28.30
CA LYS A 371 -14.42 29.93 -29.31
C LYS A 371 -15.13 31.28 -29.26
N ASN A 372 -16.44 31.31 -29.00
CA ASN A 372 -17.27 32.53 -28.96
C ASN A 372 -17.13 33.38 -27.68
N LYS A 373 -15.92 33.41 -27.10
CA LYS A 373 -15.47 33.96 -25.79
C LYS A 373 -15.79 35.42 -25.40
N GLN A 374 -16.78 36.11 -25.98
CA GLN A 374 -16.93 37.57 -25.84
C GLN A 374 -18.02 38.12 -24.90
N LEU A 375 -18.82 37.31 -24.22
CA LEU A 375 -19.68 37.83 -23.13
C LEU A 375 -19.64 36.91 -21.93
N TYR A 376 -18.49 36.87 -21.27
CA TYR A 376 -18.50 36.55 -19.85
C TYR A 376 -19.13 37.75 -19.14
N ASP A 377 -20.37 37.59 -18.67
CA ASP A 377 -21.10 38.59 -17.89
C ASP A 377 -20.46 38.72 -16.49
N PHE A 378 -19.26 39.31 -16.47
CA PHE A 378 -18.50 39.60 -15.25
C PHE A 378 -19.23 40.63 -14.39
N ASN A 379 -19.94 41.56 -15.01
CA ASN A 379 -20.47 42.75 -14.34
C ASN A 379 -21.61 42.44 -13.36
N ASN A 380 -22.36 41.35 -13.55
CA ASN A 380 -23.47 40.99 -12.66
C ASN A 380 -23.18 39.80 -11.73
N ARG A 381 -22.06 39.09 -11.90
CA ARG A 381 -21.74 37.86 -11.15
C ARG A 381 -20.50 37.94 -10.28
N PHE A 382 -19.60 38.91 -10.54
CA PHE A 382 -18.40 39.08 -9.74
C PHE A 382 -18.67 39.91 -8.49
N ASP A 383 -18.80 39.23 -7.36
CA ASP A 383 -18.75 39.86 -6.04
C ASP A 383 -17.30 39.84 -5.53
N ALA A 384 -16.64 40.99 -5.60
CA ALA A 384 -15.26 41.17 -5.15
C ALA A 384 -15.06 40.77 -3.69
N SER A 385 -16.03 41.05 -2.82
CA SER A 385 -15.97 40.69 -1.39
C SER A 385 -16.02 39.17 -1.21
N THR A 386 -16.90 38.47 -1.93
CA THR A 386 -16.89 37.00 -1.93
C THR A 386 -15.56 36.46 -2.47
N ALA A 387 -15.00 37.06 -3.53
CA ALA A 387 -13.75 36.61 -4.14
C ALA A 387 -12.58 36.72 -3.17
N ASP A 388 -12.46 37.83 -2.45
CA ASP A 388 -11.43 38.05 -1.44
C ASP A 388 -11.54 37.04 -0.29
N ILE A 389 -12.77 36.76 0.17
CA ILE A 389 -13.04 35.75 1.20
C ILE A 389 -12.63 34.34 0.72
N ALA A 390 -12.95 33.99 -0.54
CA ALA A 390 -12.54 32.71 -1.12
C ALA A 390 -11.02 32.59 -1.27
N LEU A 391 -10.34 33.66 -1.68
CA LEU A 391 -8.87 33.70 -1.73
C LEU A 391 -8.25 33.52 -0.34
N LEU A 392 -8.80 34.18 0.68
CA LEU A 392 -8.35 34.04 2.06
C LEU A 392 -8.54 32.59 2.57
N TYR A 393 -9.71 31.99 2.29
CA TYR A 393 -9.99 30.59 2.60
C TYR A 393 -8.96 29.64 1.96
N THR A 394 -8.77 29.74 0.64
CA THR A 394 -7.83 28.88 -0.09
C THR A 394 -6.37 29.08 0.35
N SER A 395 -5.99 30.32 0.70
CA SER A 395 -4.69 30.63 1.28
C SER A 395 -4.51 29.96 2.64
N ASN A 396 -5.51 29.99 3.52
CA ASN A 396 -5.44 29.34 4.83
C ASN A 396 -5.35 27.81 4.70
N CYS A 397 -6.13 27.20 3.80
CA CYS A 397 -6.01 25.77 3.49
C CYS A 397 -4.61 25.42 2.94
N ARG A 398 -4.03 26.28 2.09
CA ARG A 398 -2.68 26.06 1.53
C ARG A 398 -1.60 26.16 2.61
N LYS A 399 -1.70 27.11 3.54
CA LYS A 399 -0.76 27.22 4.67
C LYS A 399 -0.74 25.91 5.47
N ILE A 400 -1.90 25.33 5.76
CA ILE A 400 -2.01 24.05 6.47
C ILE A 400 -1.36 22.90 5.69
N ALA A 401 -1.63 22.80 4.39
CA ALA A 401 -1.05 21.75 3.55
C ALA A 401 0.48 21.83 3.50
N ASN A 402 1.05 23.04 3.45
CA ASN A 402 2.49 23.27 3.42
C ASN A 402 3.19 23.00 4.76
N VAL A 403 2.50 23.15 5.90
CA VAL A 403 3.04 22.80 7.22
C VAL A 403 3.22 21.28 7.32
N ARG A 404 2.20 20.49 6.94
CA ARG A 404 2.27 19.02 6.95
C ARG A 404 3.31 18.43 5.98
N LEU A 405 3.49 19.04 4.80
CA LEU A 405 4.52 18.60 3.85
C LEU A 405 5.95 18.86 4.35
N LYS A 406 6.16 19.90 5.16
CA LYS A 406 7.48 20.17 5.77
C LYS A 406 7.78 19.21 6.91
N GLU A 407 6.79 18.88 7.75
CA GLU A 407 6.96 17.94 8.86
C GLU A 407 7.27 16.51 8.37
N ILE A 408 6.60 16.04 7.31
CA ILE A 408 6.88 14.73 6.70
C ILE A 408 8.29 14.68 6.08
N ALA A 409 8.77 15.80 5.53
CA ALA A 409 10.10 15.90 4.92
C ALA A 409 11.22 15.99 5.97
N THR A 410 10.95 16.47 7.18
CA THR A 410 11.91 16.46 8.30
C THR A 410 11.96 15.10 9.00
N ASP A 411 10.84 14.38 9.10
CA ASP A 411 10.79 13.03 9.69
C ASP A 411 11.41 11.93 8.81
N THR A 412 11.77 12.24 7.56
CA THR A 412 12.51 11.32 6.66
C THR A 412 14.03 11.49 6.72
N TYR A 413 14.55 12.41 7.55
CA TYR A 413 15.97 12.73 7.63
C TYR A 413 16.59 12.68 9.04
N ASP A 414 15.90 12.07 10.02
CA ASP A 414 16.52 11.64 11.29
C ASP A 414 16.53 10.10 11.43
#